data_AF-A0AAV3IT78-F1
#
_entry.id   AF-A0AAV3IT78-F1
#
_cell.length_a   1.000
_cell.length_b   1.000
_cell.length_c   1.000
_cell.angle_alpha   90.00
_cell.angle_beta   90.00
_cell.angle_gamma   90.00
#
_symmetry.space_group_name_H-M   'P 1'
#
loop_
_entity.id
_entity.type
_entity.pdbx_description
1 polymer ?
#
loop_
_entity_poly.entity_id
_entity_poly.type
_entity_poly.pdbx_seq_one_letter_code
_entity_poly.pdbx_strand_id
1 'polypeptide(L)'
;MELKRIYMSDVLAFWGRFQQMQLLFPFYASHSQGRSAFLAAVKRGEGYWIQCKSHWLLVDKMDESDSWRIKNLLISTELNWQTAFVMLENAARQKFKQKLQIKIEANLILQQWLIAQGYQPNNGVWQKEMVYHTGLVLGGGGARGAYQIGVWKALLEKNIQFEVITGTSVGGLNGALIAQGDYNQALALWEEIETDKVLDITFKEVEELDFSAQVDQLRTFVRTSLRQRGISSEPLRRLLEERLDVQSIQEGCPFYIVTTKVPAFQEVVVSLNECREEEIIDWLLASASFFPMMTMAKIKNEFYVDGGYRNNLPVDIALQKPITEVIIVDVHGPGLDKKYRLPNEIAELSLVSPWSLGDLLLFQSARSSENIDLGYLETKRALGELQGYRYFFSRNVDFERITKKFLRYLKTEIAVNRATLYPELKKFFQQNIPIELLSLAFMEFFAYWVNVSPVRVFTPQEFIETILRQFEMPIKLNANFSVQEQIEDFIENHNIFSTYYQVLQIYQLQGSLEKFYRRWPIPTMLAVFLKYMRNGYLINDLYNDK
;
A
#
# COMPACT_ATOMS: atom_id res chain seq x y z
N MET A 1 -10.96 5.29 5.51
CA MET A 1 -12.13 4.39 5.32
C MET A 1 -11.63 3.12 4.67
N GLU A 2 -12.07 1.94 5.12
CA GLU A 2 -11.54 0.65 4.64
C GLU A 2 -12.63 -0.16 3.92
N LEU A 3 -12.40 -0.51 2.66
CA LEU A 3 -13.19 -1.51 1.91
C LEU A 3 -12.46 -2.85 1.95
N LYS A 4 -13.09 -3.87 2.50
CA LYS A 4 -12.50 -5.21 2.57
C LYS A 4 -13.53 -6.31 2.36
N ARG A 5 -13.10 -7.37 1.66
CA ARG A 5 -13.89 -8.58 1.44
C ARG A 5 -14.10 -9.27 2.78
N ILE A 6 -15.33 -9.73 3.01
CA ILE A 6 -15.70 -10.47 4.21
C ILE A 6 -15.69 -11.96 3.91
N TYR A 7 -15.12 -12.73 4.83
CA TYR A 7 -15.20 -14.19 4.83
C TYR A 7 -16.13 -14.69 5.94
N MET A 8 -16.50 -15.97 5.90
CA MET A 8 -17.43 -16.50 6.89
C MET A 8 -16.84 -16.48 8.30
N SER A 9 -15.52 -16.68 8.45
CA SER A 9 -14.86 -16.52 9.75
C SER A 9 -15.02 -15.11 10.32
N ASP A 10 -14.98 -14.09 9.46
CA ASP A 10 -15.15 -12.70 9.88
C ASP A 10 -16.57 -12.47 10.40
N VAL A 11 -17.60 -12.90 9.65
CA VAL A 11 -19.00 -12.74 10.06
C VAL A 11 -19.27 -13.39 11.43
N LEU A 12 -18.67 -14.55 11.69
CA LEU A 12 -18.78 -15.24 12.97
C LEU A 12 -18.13 -14.42 14.11
N ALA A 13 -17.01 -13.76 13.85
CA ALA A 13 -16.32 -12.93 14.84
C ALA A 13 -17.15 -11.72 15.31
N PHE A 14 -18.06 -11.20 14.46
CA PHE A 14 -18.96 -10.10 14.80
C PHE A 14 -20.45 -10.49 14.76
N TRP A 15 -20.78 -11.77 14.98
CA TRP A 15 -22.13 -12.32 14.79
C TRP A 15 -23.23 -11.53 15.51
N GLY A 16 -23.02 -11.14 16.77
CA GLY A 16 -24.01 -10.38 17.54
C GLY A 16 -24.34 -9.02 16.90
N ARG A 17 -23.33 -8.33 16.34
CA ARG A 17 -23.54 -7.08 15.61
C ARG A 17 -24.20 -7.33 14.25
N PHE A 18 -23.82 -8.40 13.55
CA PHE A 18 -24.42 -8.78 12.28
C PHE A 18 -25.94 -9.01 12.39
N GLN A 19 -26.39 -9.66 13.47
CA GLN A 19 -27.82 -9.90 13.71
C GLN A 19 -28.64 -8.61 13.85
N GLN A 20 -28.02 -7.51 14.29
CA GLN A 20 -28.66 -6.21 14.48
C GLN A 20 -28.66 -5.35 13.21
N MET A 21 -27.93 -5.75 12.16
CA MET A 21 -27.84 -5.02 10.90
C MET A 21 -29.20 -4.95 10.20
N GLN A 22 -29.54 -3.78 9.66
CA GLN A 22 -30.80 -3.49 9.00
C GLN A 22 -30.59 -3.16 7.53
N LEU A 23 -31.57 -3.47 6.69
CA LEU A 23 -31.55 -3.07 5.28
C LEU A 23 -31.64 -1.55 5.18
N LEU A 24 -30.71 -0.96 4.44
CA LEU A 24 -30.75 0.45 4.09
C LEU A 24 -31.91 0.77 3.15
N PHE A 25 -32.22 -0.17 2.25
CA PHE A 25 -33.24 -0.04 1.21
C PHE A 25 -34.05 -1.31 1.02
N PRO A 26 -35.22 -1.22 0.35
CA PRO A 26 -36.08 -2.36 0.06
C PRO A 26 -35.52 -3.27 -1.04
N PHE A 27 -34.27 -3.74 -0.92
CA PHE A 27 -33.71 -4.80 -1.76
C PHE A 27 -34.45 -6.14 -1.52
N TYR A 28 -34.97 -6.34 -0.31
CA TYR A 28 -35.68 -7.54 0.13
C TYR A 28 -36.89 -7.15 0.98
N ALA A 29 -37.86 -8.07 1.12
CA ALA A 29 -39.10 -7.81 1.84
C ALA A 29 -38.91 -7.69 3.37
N SER A 30 -37.78 -8.13 3.92
CA SER A 30 -37.48 -7.98 5.35
C SER A 30 -35.98 -7.93 5.64
N HIS A 31 -35.61 -7.33 6.76
CA HIS A 31 -34.21 -7.31 7.24
C HIS A 31 -33.62 -8.71 7.42
N SER A 32 -34.46 -9.69 7.83
CA SER A 32 -34.03 -11.08 7.98
C SER A 32 -33.62 -11.70 6.64
N GLN A 33 -34.45 -11.51 5.61
CA GLN A 33 -34.12 -11.94 4.24
C GLN A 33 -32.87 -11.25 3.71
N GLY A 34 -32.72 -9.94 3.98
CA GLY A 34 -31.51 -9.19 3.64
C GLY A 34 -30.25 -9.78 4.25
N ARG A 35 -30.26 -10.12 5.55
CA ARG A 35 -29.12 -10.79 6.21
C ARG A 35 -28.85 -12.18 5.64
N SER A 36 -29.87 -12.99 5.39
CA SER A 36 -29.70 -14.31 4.77
C SER A 36 -29.11 -14.22 3.36
N ALA A 37 -29.56 -13.26 2.55
CA ALA A 37 -29.01 -13.02 1.22
C ALA A 37 -27.55 -12.56 1.28
N PHE A 38 -27.21 -11.68 2.23
CA PHE A 38 -25.83 -11.27 2.47
C PHE A 38 -24.91 -12.44 2.83
N LEU A 39 -25.35 -13.36 3.71
CA LEU A 39 -24.57 -14.58 4.01
C LEU A 39 -24.34 -15.45 2.77
N ALA A 40 -25.32 -15.52 1.87
CA ALA A 40 -25.15 -16.21 0.60
C ALA A 40 -24.16 -15.48 -0.31
N ALA A 41 -24.14 -14.15 -0.31
CA ALA A 41 -23.17 -13.32 -1.05
C ALA A 41 -21.74 -13.51 -0.54
N VAL A 42 -21.54 -13.55 0.78
CA VAL A 42 -20.22 -13.86 1.40
C VAL A 42 -19.68 -15.19 0.88
N LYS A 43 -20.52 -16.23 0.81
CA LYS A 43 -20.12 -17.55 0.27
C LYS A 43 -19.78 -17.53 -1.22
N ARG A 44 -20.26 -16.54 -1.99
CA ARG A 44 -19.93 -16.34 -3.40
C ARG A 44 -18.73 -15.40 -3.60
N GLY A 45 -18.17 -14.83 -2.52
CA GLY A 45 -17.12 -13.82 -2.60
C GLY A 45 -17.60 -12.41 -2.97
N GLU A 46 -18.91 -12.17 -2.92
CA GLU A 46 -19.55 -10.88 -3.26
C GLU A 46 -19.80 -10.00 -2.01
N GLY A 47 -19.51 -10.51 -0.82
CA GLY A 47 -19.72 -9.81 0.45
C GLY A 47 -18.52 -8.95 0.87
N TYR A 48 -18.77 -7.66 1.11
CA TYR A 48 -17.78 -6.68 1.54
C TYR A 48 -18.30 -5.88 2.74
N TRP A 49 -17.39 -5.36 3.56
CA TRP A 49 -17.69 -4.28 4.49
C TRP A 49 -17.00 -2.99 4.05
N ILE A 50 -17.62 -1.88 4.41
CA ILE A 50 -17.01 -0.56 4.35
C ILE A 50 -17.06 -0.02 5.78
N GLN A 51 -15.88 0.19 6.36
CA GLN A 51 -15.74 0.69 7.73
C GLN A 51 -15.23 2.14 7.73
N CYS A 52 -15.94 3.00 8.44
CA CYS A 52 -15.49 4.36 8.76
C CYS A 52 -15.71 4.62 10.25
N LYS A 53 -14.62 4.73 11.01
CA LYS A 53 -14.65 4.85 12.48
C LYS A 53 -15.45 3.69 13.11
N SER A 54 -16.51 3.99 13.86
CA SER A 54 -17.42 3.02 14.46
C SER A 54 -18.51 2.52 13.48
N HIS A 55 -18.73 3.17 12.34
CA HIS A 55 -19.82 2.87 11.42
C HIS A 55 -19.47 1.78 10.42
N TRP A 56 -20.43 0.88 10.20
CA TRP A 56 -20.28 -0.31 9.36
C TRP A 56 -21.38 -0.36 8.33
N LEU A 57 -20.97 -0.52 7.08
CA LEU A 57 -21.85 -0.77 5.94
C LEU A 57 -21.44 -2.11 5.31
N LEU A 58 -22.36 -3.07 5.30
CA LEU A 58 -22.17 -4.34 4.61
C LEU A 58 -22.77 -4.25 3.21
N VAL A 59 -21.99 -4.65 2.22
CA VAL A 59 -22.31 -4.48 0.81
C VAL A 59 -22.23 -5.84 0.11
N ASP A 60 -23.33 -6.28 -0.49
CA ASP A 60 -23.32 -7.32 -1.51
C ASP A 60 -23.12 -6.63 -2.86
N LYS A 61 -21.91 -6.78 -3.42
CA LYS A 61 -21.55 -6.20 -4.72
C LYS A 61 -21.03 -7.26 -5.67
N MET A 62 -21.49 -7.16 -6.91
CA MET A 62 -20.87 -7.82 -8.05
C MET A 62 -19.90 -6.85 -8.71
N ASP A 63 -18.67 -7.30 -8.90
CA ASP A 63 -17.60 -6.51 -9.51
C ASP A 63 -17.57 -6.80 -11.02
N GLU A 64 -17.99 -5.82 -11.81
CA GLU A 64 -17.80 -5.79 -13.26
C GLU A 64 -16.55 -4.92 -13.54
N SER A 65 -15.95 -5.00 -14.75
CA SER A 65 -14.65 -4.36 -15.04
C SER A 65 -14.58 -2.91 -14.56
N ASP A 66 -15.57 -2.11 -14.95
CA ASP A 66 -15.62 -0.66 -14.69
C ASP A 66 -16.83 -0.24 -13.83
N SER A 67 -17.67 -1.21 -13.44
CA SER A 67 -18.90 -0.96 -12.71
C SER A 67 -19.03 -1.84 -11.47
N TRP A 68 -19.69 -1.30 -10.45
CA TRP A 68 -20.21 -2.09 -9.35
C TRP A 68 -21.72 -2.20 -9.43
N ARG A 69 -22.23 -3.43 -9.31
CA ARG A 69 -23.66 -3.67 -9.14
C ARG A 69 -23.96 -4.10 -7.72
N ILE A 70 -24.70 -3.26 -7.02
CA ILE A 70 -25.09 -3.45 -5.63
C ILE A 70 -26.44 -4.16 -5.56
N LYS A 71 -26.48 -5.26 -4.80
CA LYS A 71 -27.67 -6.12 -4.61
C LYS A 71 -28.20 -6.10 -3.19
N ASN A 72 -27.42 -5.61 -2.24
CA ASN A 72 -27.79 -5.57 -0.83
C ASN A 72 -26.93 -4.53 -0.10
N LEU A 73 -27.56 -3.75 0.77
CA LEU A 73 -26.88 -2.83 1.67
C LEU A 73 -27.46 -3.00 3.06
N LEU A 74 -26.63 -3.42 4.01
CA LEU A 74 -27.00 -3.52 5.41
C LEU A 74 -26.18 -2.52 6.25
N ILE A 75 -26.86 -1.76 7.09
CA ILE A 75 -26.27 -0.73 7.95
C ILE A 75 -26.41 -1.11 9.42
N SER A 76 -25.45 -0.66 10.23
CA SER A 76 -25.62 -0.62 11.68
C SER A 76 -26.69 0.41 12.07
N THR A 77 -27.40 0.16 13.17
CA THR A 77 -28.50 1.02 13.68
C THR A 77 -28.10 2.48 13.92
N GLU A 78 -26.83 2.77 14.18
CA GLU A 78 -26.31 4.12 14.43
C GLU A 78 -25.93 4.89 13.16
N LEU A 79 -25.96 4.25 12.00
CA LEU A 79 -25.54 4.84 10.73
C LEU A 79 -26.77 5.39 9.99
N ASN A 80 -26.78 6.70 9.72
CA ASN A 80 -27.80 7.30 8.88
C ASN A 80 -27.59 6.92 7.40
N TRP A 81 -28.64 7.05 6.59
CA TRP A 81 -28.59 6.63 5.21
C TRP A 81 -27.72 7.55 4.32
N GLN A 82 -27.64 8.86 4.60
CA GLN A 82 -26.79 9.78 3.83
C GLN A 82 -25.32 9.36 3.91
N THR A 83 -24.83 9.14 5.13
CA THR A 83 -23.45 8.73 5.39
C THR A 83 -23.18 7.36 4.78
N ALA A 84 -24.13 6.42 4.84
CA ALA A 84 -23.99 5.12 4.20
C ALA A 84 -23.80 5.23 2.67
N PHE A 85 -24.48 6.17 2.01
CA PHE A 85 -24.26 6.43 0.58
C PHE A 85 -22.89 6.98 0.28
N VAL A 86 -22.48 8.01 1.02
CA VAL A 86 -21.17 8.62 0.83
C VAL A 86 -20.08 7.57 1.05
N MET A 87 -20.24 6.69 2.04
CA MET A 87 -19.34 5.55 2.24
C MET A 87 -19.30 4.60 1.03
N LEU A 88 -20.46 4.27 0.45
CA LEU A 88 -20.55 3.41 -0.74
C LEU A 88 -19.89 4.05 -1.97
N GLU A 89 -20.20 5.32 -2.25
CA GLU A 89 -19.64 6.07 -3.37
C GLU A 89 -18.13 6.24 -3.21
N ASN A 90 -17.66 6.61 -2.03
CA ASN A 90 -16.22 6.74 -1.78
C ASN A 90 -15.50 5.39 -1.93
N ALA A 91 -16.11 4.28 -1.52
CA ALA A 91 -15.49 2.97 -1.69
C ALA A 91 -15.37 2.61 -3.18
N ALA A 92 -16.34 3.02 -4.01
CA ALA A 92 -16.25 2.88 -5.46
C ALA A 92 -15.15 3.79 -6.05
N ARG A 93 -15.02 5.03 -5.57
CA ARG A 93 -13.97 5.98 -5.95
C ARG A 93 -12.57 5.48 -5.60
N GLN A 94 -12.38 4.89 -4.41
CA GLN A 94 -11.11 4.27 -4.00
C GLN A 94 -10.63 3.18 -4.97
N LYS A 95 -11.55 2.57 -5.72
CA LYS A 95 -11.26 1.54 -6.73
C LYS A 95 -11.42 2.06 -8.16
N PHE A 96 -11.54 3.38 -8.34
CA PHE A 96 -11.68 4.06 -9.64
C PHE A 96 -12.75 3.44 -10.54
N LYS A 97 -13.91 3.08 -9.97
CA LYS A 97 -15.04 2.54 -10.72
C LYS A 97 -15.79 3.63 -11.48
N GLN A 98 -15.98 3.45 -12.77
CA GLN A 98 -16.66 4.42 -13.62
C GLN A 98 -18.15 4.51 -13.31
N LYS A 99 -18.78 3.40 -12.92
CA LYS A 99 -20.23 3.36 -12.67
C LYS A 99 -20.59 2.66 -11.38
N LEU A 100 -21.60 3.19 -10.70
CA LEU A 100 -22.26 2.55 -9.57
C LEU A 100 -23.72 2.27 -9.91
N GLN A 101 -24.12 1.01 -9.84
CA GLN A 101 -25.45 0.52 -10.18
C GLN A 101 -26.14 -0.06 -8.95
N ILE A 102 -27.37 0.36 -8.69
CA ILE A 102 -28.18 -0.09 -7.56
C ILE A 102 -29.50 -0.63 -8.08
N LYS A 103 -29.76 -1.93 -7.86
CA LYS A 103 -31.01 -2.57 -8.27
C LYS A 103 -32.02 -2.54 -7.12
N ILE A 104 -32.88 -1.53 -7.10
CA ILE A 104 -33.96 -1.39 -6.11
C ILE A 104 -35.24 -0.84 -6.75
N GLU A 105 -36.37 -1.26 -6.21
CA GLU A 105 -37.64 -0.59 -6.44
C GLU A 105 -37.70 0.66 -5.55
N ALA A 106 -37.73 1.84 -6.17
CA ALA A 106 -37.76 3.11 -5.47
C ALA A 106 -39.17 3.69 -5.48
N ASN A 107 -39.70 4.05 -4.31
CA ASN A 107 -40.91 4.87 -4.20
C ASN A 107 -40.61 6.32 -4.64
N LEU A 108 -41.64 7.14 -4.87
CA LEU A 108 -41.48 8.50 -5.42
C LEU A 108 -40.46 9.36 -4.65
N ILE A 109 -40.46 9.28 -3.32
CA ILE A 109 -39.52 10.02 -2.47
C ILE A 109 -38.08 9.58 -2.73
N LEU A 110 -37.85 8.27 -2.75
CA LEU A 110 -36.53 7.69 -3.02
C LEU A 110 -36.06 7.98 -4.45
N GLN A 111 -36.97 7.97 -5.43
CA GLN A 111 -36.66 8.34 -6.82
C GLN A 111 -36.17 9.78 -6.92
N GLN A 112 -36.93 10.74 -6.37
CA GLN A 112 -36.55 12.15 -6.38
C GLN A 112 -35.20 12.37 -5.71
N TRP A 113 -34.96 11.69 -4.59
CA TRP A 113 -33.70 11.79 -3.88
C TRP A 113 -32.52 11.20 -4.70
N LEU A 114 -32.69 10.02 -5.31
CA LEU A 114 -31.66 9.40 -6.16
C LEU A 114 -31.28 10.30 -7.34
N ILE A 115 -32.27 10.91 -7.98
CA ILE A 115 -32.04 11.90 -9.06
C ILE A 115 -31.24 13.09 -8.54
N ALA A 116 -31.58 13.61 -7.36
CA ALA A 116 -30.84 14.71 -6.74
C ALA A 116 -29.38 14.35 -6.39
N GLN A 117 -29.05 13.07 -6.21
CA GLN A 117 -27.67 12.59 -6.03
C GLN A 117 -26.94 12.25 -7.35
N GLY A 118 -27.58 12.46 -8.50
CA GLY A 118 -27.02 12.18 -9.82
C GLY A 118 -27.24 10.75 -10.31
N TYR A 119 -28.10 9.96 -9.67
CA TYR A 119 -28.50 8.65 -10.21
C TYR A 119 -29.63 8.79 -11.23
N GLN A 120 -29.52 8.05 -12.32
CA GLN A 120 -30.53 7.98 -13.37
C GLN A 120 -31.18 6.59 -13.41
N PRO A 121 -32.50 6.49 -13.66
CA PRO A 121 -33.15 5.20 -13.85
C PRO A 121 -32.81 4.64 -15.25
N ASN A 122 -32.41 3.37 -15.30
CA ASN A 122 -32.14 2.63 -16.53
C ASN A 122 -32.61 1.17 -16.38
N ASN A 123 -33.68 0.80 -17.08
CA ASN A 123 -34.23 -0.57 -17.11
C ASN A 123 -34.41 -1.22 -15.72
N GLY A 124 -34.94 -0.46 -14.74
CA GLY A 124 -35.17 -0.94 -13.37
C GLY A 124 -33.91 -0.97 -12.49
N VAL A 125 -32.83 -0.34 -12.92
CA VAL A 125 -31.58 -0.16 -12.17
C VAL A 125 -31.27 1.34 -12.08
N TRP A 126 -30.84 1.81 -10.91
CA TRP A 126 -30.36 3.17 -10.72
C TRP A 126 -28.86 3.21 -10.99
N GLN A 127 -28.42 4.07 -11.90
CA GLN A 127 -27.01 4.17 -12.29
C GLN A 127 -26.47 5.58 -12.05
N LYS A 128 -25.23 5.67 -11.56
CA LYS A 128 -24.48 6.92 -11.43
C LYS A 128 -23.13 6.75 -12.11
N GLU A 129 -22.82 7.66 -13.02
CA GLU A 129 -21.47 7.83 -13.57
C GLU A 129 -20.63 8.59 -12.55
N MET A 130 -19.45 8.08 -12.23
CA MET A 130 -18.56 8.66 -11.26
C MET A 130 -17.66 9.70 -11.94
N VAL A 131 -17.73 10.94 -11.48
CA VAL A 131 -16.86 12.04 -11.95
C VAL A 131 -15.65 12.14 -11.05
N TYR A 132 -14.44 12.14 -11.63
CA TYR A 132 -13.16 12.14 -10.93
C TYR A 132 -12.45 13.49 -11.08
N HIS A 133 -12.07 14.07 -9.94
CA HIS A 133 -11.15 15.19 -9.82
C HIS A 133 -10.07 14.75 -8.84
N THR A 134 -9.03 14.09 -9.35
CA THR A 134 -8.07 13.38 -8.51
C THR A 134 -6.97 14.31 -8.03
N GLY A 135 -6.77 14.40 -6.71
CA GLY A 135 -5.58 14.99 -6.11
C GLY A 135 -4.48 13.95 -5.92
N LEU A 136 -3.23 14.29 -6.25
CA LEU A 136 -2.07 13.46 -6.00
C LEU A 136 -1.16 14.10 -4.95
N VAL A 137 -0.86 13.37 -3.88
CA VAL A 137 0.03 13.79 -2.79
C VAL A 137 1.25 12.87 -2.78
N LEU A 138 2.44 13.45 -2.90
CA LEU A 138 3.71 12.74 -2.96
C LEU A 138 4.57 13.12 -1.74
N GLY A 139 4.80 12.14 -0.87
CA GLY A 139 5.59 12.34 0.34
C GLY A 139 7.08 12.52 0.09
N GLY A 140 7.77 13.15 1.05
CA GLY A 140 9.23 13.16 1.08
C GLY A 140 9.81 11.80 1.48
N GLY A 141 11.09 11.58 1.14
CA GLY A 141 11.78 10.30 1.41
C GLY A 141 13.01 9.98 0.57
N GLY A 142 13.67 10.99 -0.03
CA GLY A 142 14.97 10.81 -0.70
C GLY A 142 14.96 9.69 -1.76
N ALA A 143 15.93 8.78 -1.71
CA ALA A 143 16.07 7.66 -2.65
C ALA A 143 14.86 6.71 -2.71
N ARG A 144 14.00 6.70 -1.69
CA ARG A 144 12.74 5.93 -1.68
C ARG A 144 11.72 6.45 -2.68
N GLY A 145 11.92 7.65 -3.22
CA GLY A 145 11.06 8.28 -4.21
C GLY A 145 10.85 7.47 -5.49
N ALA A 146 11.74 6.53 -5.84
CA ALA A 146 11.58 5.62 -6.98
C ALA A 146 10.22 4.89 -6.97
N TYR A 147 9.71 4.56 -5.78
CA TYR A 147 8.38 3.94 -5.61
C TYR A 147 7.25 4.78 -6.24
N GLN A 148 7.33 6.10 -6.15
CA GLN A 148 6.31 7.03 -6.68
C GLN A 148 6.22 6.97 -8.21
N ILE A 149 7.33 6.68 -8.90
CA ILE A 149 7.32 6.51 -10.37
C ILE A 149 6.60 5.22 -10.76
N GLY A 150 6.79 4.14 -9.98
CA GLY A 150 6.01 2.91 -10.12
C GLY A 150 4.51 3.13 -9.94
N VAL A 151 4.14 3.90 -8.92
CA VAL A 151 2.75 4.32 -8.70
C VAL A 151 2.23 5.08 -9.92
N TRP A 152 2.97 6.08 -10.41
CA TRP A 152 2.57 6.86 -11.57
C TRP A 152 2.35 5.98 -12.81
N LYS A 153 3.22 5.00 -13.07
CA LYS A 153 3.04 4.03 -14.16
C LYS A 153 1.66 3.35 -14.12
N ALA A 154 1.26 2.84 -12.96
CA ALA A 154 -0.03 2.15 -12.80
C ALA A 154 -1.22 3.10 -12.93
N LEU A 155 -1.11 4.34 -12.45
CA LEU A 155 -2.14 5.37 -12.61
C LEU A 155 -2.28 5.82 -14.06
N LEU A 156 -1.16 5.95 -14.78
CA LEU A 156 -1.11 6.29 -16.19
C LEU A 156 -1.77 5.21 -17.06
N GLU A 157 -1.51 3.93 -16.80
CA GLU A 157 -2.20 2.80 -17.48
C GLU A 157 -3.72 2.82 -17.29
N LYS A 158 -4.21 3.48 -16.24
CA LYS A 158 -5.65 3.68 -15.97
C LYS A 158 -6.22 4.98 -16.50
N ASN A 159 -5.40 5.79 -17.17
CA ASN A 159 -5.77 7.13 -17.62
C ASN A 159 -6.27 8.03 -16.48
N ILE A 160 -5.78 7.82 -15.25
CA ILE A 160 -6.12 8.68 -14.11
C ILE A 160 -5.36 10.00 -14.28
N GLN A 161 -6.11 11.09 -14.46
CA GLN A 161 -5.59 12.44 -14.60
C GLN A 161 -5.65 13.17 -13.26
N PHE A 162 -4.74 14.13 -13.05
CA PHE A 162 -4.65 14.87 -11.79
C PHE A 162 -5.17 16.29 -11.95
N GLU A 163 -6.01 16.73 -11.01
CA GLU A 163 -6.51 18.10 -10.88
C GLU A 163 -5.55 18.97 -10.04
N VAL A 164 -4.80 18.33 -9.14
CA VAL A 164 -3.76 18.96 -8.34
C VAL A 164 -2.69 17.95 -7.98
N ILE A 165 -1.43 18.39 -8.00
CA ILE A 165 -0.29 17.66 -7.45
C ILE A 165 0.24 18.45 -6.26
N THR A 166 0.56 17.75 -5.16
CA THR A 166 1.26 18.34 -4.02
C THR A 166 2.43 17.44 -3.64
N GLY A 167 3.60 18.04 -3.39
CA GLY A 167 4.83 17.26 -3.14
C GLY A 167 5.74 17.89 -2.10
N THR A 168 6.46 17.05 -1.36
CA THR A 168 7.51 17.49 -0.44
C THR A 168 8.80 16.75 -0.75
N SER A 169 9.95 17.45 -0.78
CA SER A 169 11.26 16.85 -1.02
C SER A 169 11.31 16.09 -2.35
N VAL A 170 11.73 14.82 -2.35
CA VAL A 170 11.66 13.96 -3.53
C VAL A 170 10.26 13.87 -4.13
N GLY A 171 9.19 13.98 -3.32
CA GLY A 171 7.82 14.06 -3.82
C GLY A 171 7.54 15.34 -4.62
N GLY A 172 8.22 16.44 -4.28
CA GLY A 172 8.23 17.64 -5.12
C GLY A 172 8.99 17.43 -6.44
N LEU A 173 10.16 16.78 -6.39
CA LEU A 173 10.93 16.48 -7.60
C LEU A 173 10.18 15.55 -8.56
N ASN A 174 9.61 14.47 -8.04
CA ASN A 174 8.76 13.56 -8.81
C ASN A 174 7.44 14.22 -9.24
N GLY A 175 6.88 15.11 -8.43
CA GLY A 175 5.72 15.92 -8.80
C GLY A 175 5.98 16.79 -10.03
N ALA A 176 7.19 17.37 -10.14
CA ALA A 176 7.61 18.10 -11.34
C ALA A 176 7.71 17.19 -12.58
N LEU A 177 8.31 16.01 -12.43
CA LEU A 177 8.39 14.99 -13.50
C LEU A 177 7.01 14.53 -13.96
N ILE A 178 6.05 14.42 -13.04
CA ILE A 178 4.66 14.05 -13.36
C ILE A 178 3.93 15.21 -14.04
N ALA A 179 4.10 16.45 -13.55
CA ALA A 179 3.46 17.63 -14.10
C ALA A 179 3.86 17.91 -15.55
N GLN A 180 5.13 17.66 -15.93
CA GLN A 180 5.58 17.75 -17.33
C GLN A 180 5.06 16.60 -18.22
N GLY A 181 4.67 15.46 -17.65
CA GLY A 181 4.02 14.36 -18.37
C GLY A 181 4.93 13.38 -19.12
N ASP A 182 6.26 13.50 -19.03
CA ASP A 182 7.19 12.53 -19.66
C ASP A 182 7.59 11.40 -18.70
N TYR A 183 6.80 10.32 -18.75
CA TYR A 183 7.06 9.12 -17.94
C TYR A 183 8.38 8.43 -18.28
N ASN A 184 8.77 8.39 -19.56
CA ASN A 184 9.98 7.69 -19.98
C ASN A 184 11.23 8.41 -19.47
N GLN A 185 11.21 9.74 -19.49
CA GLN A 185 12.30 10.54 -18.94
C GLN A 185 12.41 10.36 -17.41
N ALA A 186 11.28 10.34 -16.71
CA ALA A 186 11.26 10.08 -15.27
C ALA A 186 11.80 8.67 -14.93
N LEU A 187 11.41 7.67 -15.70
CA LEU A 187 11.92 6.30 -15.55
C LEU A 187 13.43 6.24 -15.78
N ALA A 188 13.91 6.80 -16.89
CA ALA A 188 15.34 6.82 -17.22
C ALA A 188 16.17 7.53 -16.14
N LEU A 189 15.65 8.63 -15.57
CA LEU A 189 16.32 9.33 -14.46
C LEU A 189 16.54 8.39 -13.28
N TRP A 190 15.52 7.65 -12.85
CA TRP A 190 15.60 6.75 -11.69
C TRP A 190 16.35 5.44 -11.97
N GLU A 191 16.37 4.96 -13.21
CA GLU A 191 17.19 3.81 -13.62
C GLU A 191 18.68 4.16 -13.69
N GLU A 192 19.02 5.43 -13.88
CA GLU A 192 20.40 5.92 -13.98
C GLU A 192 20.90 6.63 -12.70
N ILE A 193 20.04 6.84 -11.70
CA ILE A 193 20.40 7.64 -10.52
C ILE A 193 21.39 6.89 -9.64
N GLU A 194 22.44 7.60 -9.24
CA GLU A 194 23.46 7.12 -8.33
C GLU A 194 23.76 8.23 -7.32
N THR A 195 24.32 7.87 -6.16
CA THR A 195 24.47 8.81 -5.04
C THR A 195 25.35 10.02 -5.39
N ASP A 196 26.38 9.83 -6.21
CA ASP A 196 27.29 10.89 -6.67
C ASP A 196 26.66 11.87 -7.68
N LYS A 197 25.55 11.47 -8.32
CA LYS A 197 24.75 12.36 -9.19
C LYS A 197 23.82 13.27 -8.39
N VAL A 198 23.55 12.94 -7.12
CA VAL A 198 22.64 13.71 -6.26
C VAL A 198 23.40 14.52 -5.23
N LEU A 199 24.41 13.92 -4.61
CA LEU A 199 25.22 14.52 -3.56
C LEU A 199 26.68 14.56 -4.01
N ASP A 200 27.39 15.63 -3.67
CA ASP A 200 28.83 15.75 -3.95
C ASP A 200 29.66 14.89 -2.97
N ILE A 201 29.47 13.56 -3.04
CA ILE A 201 30.07 12.57 -2.15
C ILE A 201 30.40 11.32 -2.96
N THR A 202 31.59 10.76 -2.74
CA THR A 202 31.98 9.48 -3.32
C THR A 202 31.95 8.39 -2.24
N PHE A 203 30.91 7.56 -2.19
CA PHE A 203 30.82 6.40 -1.28
C PHE A 203 31.47 5.12 -1.87
N LYS A 204 32.43 5.26 -2.79
CA LYS A 204 32.96 4.13 -3.60
C LYS A 204 33.74 3.06 -2.82
N GLU A 205 33.92 3.19 -1.51
CA GLU A 205 34.72 2.26 -0.70
C GLU A 205 33.91 1.52 0.38
N VAL A 206 32.59 1.68 0.45
CA VAL A 206 31.77 1.17 1.57
C VAL A 206 31.20 -0.23 1.33
N GLU A 207 31.17 -0.70 0.08
CA GLU A 207 30.53 -1.96 -0.31
C GLU A 207 31.22 -3.23 0.23
N GLU A 208 32.48 -3.13 0.72
CA GLU A 208 33.23 -4.26 1.30
C GLU A 208 33.47 -4.15 2.82
N LEU A 209 32.93 -3.13 3.49
CA LEU A 209 33.29 -2.82 4.88
C LEU A 209 32.33 -3.43 5.92
N ASP A 210 32.91 -3.88 7.03
CA ASP A 210 32.22 -4.42 8.20
C ASP A 210 31.26 -3.39 8.84
N PHE A 211 30.17 -3.88 9.44
CA PHE A 211 29.03 -3.13 9.98
C PHE A 211 29.43 -1.97 10.90
N SER A 212 30.43 -2.20 11.76
CA SER A 212 30.94 -1.17 12.69
C SER A 212 31.57 0.03 11.96
N ALA A 213 32.25 -0.20 10.84
CA ALA A 213 32.91 0.84 10.06
C ALA A 213 31.91 1.72 9.30
N GLN A 214 30.80 1.15 8.82
CA GLN A 214 29.75 1.90 8.13
C GLN A 214 29.04 2.90 9.06
N VAL A 215 28.74 2.47 10.31
CA VAL A 215 28.12 3.33 11.33
C VAL A 215 29.05 4.47 11.76
N ASP A 216 30.34 4.18 11.92
CA ASP A 216 31.33 5.21 12.31
C ASP A 216 31.61 6.20 11.17
N GLN A 217 31.57 5.76 9.91
CA GLN A 217 31.62 6.66 8.76
C GLN A 217 30.38 7.55 8.65
N LEU A 218 29.16 7.01 8.84
CA LEU A 218 27.92 7.81 8.88
C LEU A 218 27.96 8.88 9.99
N ARG A 219 28.46 8.55 11.18
CA ARG A 219 28.64 9.53 12.27
C ARG A 219 29.67 10.59 11.94
N THR A 220 30.78 10.19 11.32
CA THR A 220 31.84 11.10 10.88
C THR A 220 31.34 12.03 9.79
N PHE A 221 30.55 11.50 8.86
CA PHE A 221 29.85 12.22 7.81
C PHE A 221 28.91 13.28 8.38
N VAL A 222 27.97 12.91 9.26
CA VAL A 222 27.05 13.85 9.92
C VAL A 222 27.82 14.98 10.63
N ARG A 223 28.90 14.65 11.36
CA ARG A 223 29.74 15.65 12.04
C ARG A 223 30.46 16.58 11.08
N THR A 224 30.90 16.06 9.93
CA THR A 224 31.62 16.84 8.91
C THR A 224 30.67 17.77 8.17
N SER A 225 29.49 17.29 7.78
CA SER A 225 28.45 18.09 7.13
C SER A 225 27.97 19.23 8.03
N LEU A 226 27.81 19.00 9.33
CA LEU A 226 27.51 20.07 10.30
C LEU A 226 28.61 21.15 10.37
N ARG A 227 29.88 20.77 10.26
CA ARG A 227 31.03 21.71 10.25
C ARG A 227 31.12 22.50 8.94
N GLN A 228 30.70 21.90 7.83
CA GLN A 228 30.75 22.48 6.48
C GLN A 228 29.46 23.19 6.05
N ARG A 229 28.44 23.26 6.91
CA ARG A 229 27.08 23.80 6.63
C ARG A 229 26.28 23.00 5.58
N GLY A 230 26.51 21.69 5.52
CA GLY A 230 25.85 20.75 4.61
C GLY A 230 26.68 20.42 3.38
N ILE A 231 26.20 19.45 2.59
CA ILE A 231 26.85 19.01 1.35
C ILE A 231 26.22 19.73 0.15
N SER A 232 27.06 20.06 -0.83
CA SER A 232 26.64 20.75 -2.03
C SER A 232 25.57 19.96 -2.79
N SER A 233 24.47 20.64 -3.14
CA SER A 233 23.39 20.12 -3.98
C SER A 233 23.57 20.48 -5.46
N GLU A 234 24.75 20.95 -5.87
CA GLU A 234 25.07 21.29 -7.27
C GLU A 234 24.93 20.10 -8.25
N PRO A 235 25.27 18.85 -7.90
CA PRO A 235 24.96 17.70 -8.77
C PRO A 235 23.45 17.56 -9.03
N LEU A 236 22.63 17.66 -7.98
CA LEU A 236 21.18 17.64 -8.10
C LEU A 236 20.65 18.83 -8.92
N ARG A 237 21.17 20.04 -8.73
CA ARG A 237 20.79 21.21 -9.54
C ARG A 237 20.97 20.94 -11.03
N ARG A 238 22.18 20.49 -11.43
CA ARG A 238 22.47 20.16 -12.82
C ARG A 238 21.55 19.07 -13.36
N LEU A 239 21.28 18.03 -12.57
CA LEU A 239 20.35 16.98 -12.96
C LEU A 239 18.94 17.53 -13.20
N LEU A 240 18.45 18.45 -12.37
CA LEU A 240 17.14 19.08 -12.55
C LEU A 240 17.13 20.00 -13.79
N GLU A 241 18.18 20.80 -14.01
CA GLU A 241 18.32 21.66 -15.19
C GLU A 241 18.38 20.87 -16.51
N GLU A 242 19.00 19.68 -16.49
CA GLU A 242 19.12 18.81 -17.66
C GLU A 242 17.83 18.05 -17.99
N ARG A 243 16.99 17.77 -16.99
CA ARG A 243 15.85 16.86 -17.12
C ARG A 243 14.50 17.57 -17.12
N LEU A 244 14.34 18.65 -16.34
CA LEU A 244 13.05 19.30 -16.21
C LEU A 244 12.81 20.36 -17.29
N ASP A 245 11.63 20.30 -17.92
CA ASP A 245 11.11 21.41 -18.70
C ASP A 245 10.23 22.31 -17.82
N VAL A 246 10.80 23.45 -17.42
CA VAL A 246 10.14 24.44 -16.54
C VAL A 246 8.84 24.98 -17.12
N GLN A 247 8.76 25.13 -18.44
CA GLN A 247 7.58 25.66 -19.11
C GLN A 247 6.44 24.64 -19.02
N SER A 248 6.73 23.37 -19.33
CA SER A 248 5.75 22.27 -19.21
C SER A 248 5.22 22.10 -17.78
N ILE A 249 6.08 22.26 -16.77
CA ILE A 249 5.64 22.22 -15.36
C ILE A 249 4.68 23.37 -15.05
N GLN A 250 4.98 24.58 -15.55
CA GLN A 250 4.19 25.77 -15.26
C GLN A 250 2.83 25.75 -15.96
N GLU A 251 2.77 25.27 -17.20
CA GLU A 251 1.55 25.12 -18.00
C GLU A 251 0.74 23.86 -17.65
N GLY A 252 1.35 22.91 -16.94
CA GLY A 252 0.77 21.63 -16.55
C GLY A 252 -0.26 21.71 -15.42
N CYS A 253 -0.44 20.57 -14.74
CA CYS A 253 -1.36 20.44 -13.61
C CYS A 253 -1.00 21.43 -12.48
N PRO A 254 -1.98 22.04 -11.78
CA PRO A 254 -1.73 22.82 -10.58
C PRO A 254 -0.83 22.06 -9.58
N PHE A 255 0.38 22.56 -9.38
CA PHE A 255 1.43 21.88 -8.65
C PHE A 255 1.95 22.75 -7.50
N TYR A 256 1.93 22.18 -6.30
CA TYR A 256 2.36 22.83 -5.07
C TYR A 256 3.47 22.02 -4.40
N ILE A 257 4.49 22.71 -3.93
CA ILE A 257 5.53 22.10 -3.11
C ILE A 257 5.59 22.73 -1.73
N VAL A 258 6.11 21.96 -0.77
CA VAL A 258 6.37 22.46 0.59
C VAL A 258 7.86 22.60 0.83
N THR A 259 8.25 23.72 1.43
CA THR A 259 9.57 23.97 1.99
C THR A 259 9.44 24.58 3.39
N THR A 260 10.52 24.57 4.16
CA THR A 260 10.56 25.15 5.50
C THR A 260 11.51 26.34 5.53
N LYS A 261 10.98 27.53 5.81
CA LYS A 261 11.77 28.75 5.99
C LYS A 261 12.49 28.74 7.34
N VAL A 262 13.78 29.02 7.34
CA VAL A 262 14.64 29.11 8.53
C VAL A 262 15.19 30.54 8.72
N PRO A 263 15.45 30.99 9.97
CA PRO A 263 15.37 30.24 11.23
C PRO A 263 13.96 30.18 11.84
N ALA A 264 12.94 30.77 11.21
CA ALA A 264 11.58 30.81 11.76
C ALA A 264 10.90 29.43 11.85
N PHE A 265 11.44 28.40 11.17
CA PHE A 265 10.83 27.07 11.04
C PHE A 265 9.37 27.12 10.59
N GLN A 266 9.10 27.99 9.61
CA GLN A 266 7.77 28.24 9.07
C GLN A 266 7.55 27.41 7.81
N GLU A 267 6.40 26.75 7.72
CA GLU A 267 5.93 26.09 6.50
C GLU A 267 5.70 27.15 5.41
N VAL A 268 6.27 26.93 4.23
CA VAL A 268 6.06 27.75 3.04
C VAL A 268 5.58 26.83 1.94
N VAL A 269 4.38 27.13 1.43
CA VAL A 269 3.76 26.42 0.31
C VAL A 269 3.97 27.28 -0.94
N VAL A 270 4.53 26.69 -1.98
CA VAL A 270 4.85 27.36 -3.24
C VAL A 270 4.05 26.72 -4.36
N SER A 271 3.28 27.51 -5.11
CA SER A 271 2.71 27.05 -6.38
C SER A 271 3.76 27.25 -7.47
N LEU A 272 4.17 26.17 -8.13
CA LEU A 272 5.16 26.26 -9.20
C LEU A 272 4.57 26.87 -10.48
N ASN A 273 3.27 26.74 -10.71
CA ASN A 273 2.59 27.37 -11.86
C ASN A 273 2.59 28.91 -11.78
N GLU A 274 2.61 29.47 -10.57
CA GLU A 274 2.53 30.91 -10.32
C GLU A 274 3.90 31.56 -10.06
N CYS A 275 4.97 30.76 -9.93
CA CYS A 275 6.31 31.29 -9.70
C CYS A 275 6.99 31.66 -11.01
N ARG A 276 8.10 32.41 -10.91
CA ARG A 276 8.89 32.76 -12.09
C ARG A 276 9.67 31.54 -12.56
N GLU A 277 9.79 31.35 -13.87
CA GLU A 277 10.50 30.21 -14.46
C GLU A 277 11.91 30.04 -13.87
N GLU A 278 12.63 31.15 -13.67
CA GLU A 278 13.98 31.13 -13.10
C GLU A 278 14.04 30.67 -11.63
N GLU A 279 12.92 30.71 -10.89
CA GLU A 279 12.84 30.31 -9.48
C GLU A 279 12.34 28.86 -9.31
N ILE A 280 11.81 28.19 -10.34
CA ILE A 280 11.20 26.85 -10.22
C ILE A 280 12.20 25.84 -9.66
N ILE A 281 13.40 25.76 -10.25
CA ILE A 281 14.45 24.82 -9.84
C ILE A 281 14.95 25.17 -8.42
N ASP A 282 15.06 26.45 -8.09
CA ASP A 282 15.47 26.90 -6.76
C ASP A 282 14.47 26.44 -5.69
N TRP A 283 13.16 26.57 -5.97
CA TRP A 283 12.10 26.13 -5.07
C TRP A 283 12.07 24.61 -4.92
N LEU A 284 12.27 23.85 -6.00
CA LEU A 284 12.38 22.39 -5.96
C LEU A 284 13.58 21.94 -5.11
N LEU A 285 14.75 22.57 -5.30
CA LEU A 285 15.93 22.31 -4.48
C LEU A 285 15.70 22.68 -3.01
N ALA A 286 15.02 23.79 -2.73
CA ALA A 286 14.66 24.19 -1.38
C ALA A 286 13.74 23.16 -0.70
N SER A 287 12.79 22.59 -1.43
CA SER A 287 11.91 21.52 -0.92
C SER A 287 12.67 20.23 -0.61
N ALA A 288 13.78 19.94 -1.32
CA ALA A 288 14.61 18.74 -1.14
C ALA A 288 15.88 18.96 -0.29
N SER A 289 16.09 20.16 0.27
CA SER A 289 17.32 20.50 1.01
C SER A 289 17.31 19.92 2.44
N PHE A 290 17.62 18.64 2.59
CA PHE A 290 17.60 17.91 3.87
C PHE A 290 18.80 18.24 4.78
N PHE A 291 18.74 19.35 5.51
CA PHE A 291 19.82 19.84 6.38
C PHE A 291 19.94 19.04 7.71
N PRO A 292 21.14 18.57 8.14
CA PRO A 292 22.46 19.01 7.73
C PRO A 292 23.12 18.12 6.67
N MET A 293 22.40 17.14 6.11
CA MET A 293 22.97 16.26 5.09
C MET A 293 23.21 17.03 3.80
N MET A 294 22.30 17.95 3.45
CA MET A 294 22.42 18.87 2.32
C MET A 294 22.55 20.32 2.80
N THR A 295 23.12 21.16 1.94
CA THR A 295 23.15 22.62 2.14
C THR A 295 21.74 23.21 2.15
N MET A 296 21.56 24.31 2.90
CA MET A 296 20.30 25.06 2.89
C MET A 296 20.18 25.84 1.57
N ALA A 297 18.99 25.86 0.98
CA ALA A 297 18.73 26.68 -0.19
C ALA A 297 18.59 28.15 0.21
N LYS A 298 19.20 29.06 -0.57
CA LYS A 298 19.04 30.50 -0.39
C LYS A 298 18.27 31.06 -1.57
N ILE A 299 17.06 31.56 -1.32
CA ILE A 299 16.22 32.20 -2.33
C ILE A 299 16.04 33.64 -1.89
N LYS A 300 16.49 34.58 -2.73
CA LYS A 300 16.60 36.00 -2.40
C LYS A 300 17.45 36.19 -1.13
N ASN A 301 16.87 36.76 -0.08
CA ASN A 301 17.55 37.04 1.20
C ASN A 301 17.16 36.05 2.32
N GLU A 302 16.42 35.00 1.98
CA GLU A 302 15.90 34.04 2.95
C GLU A 302 16.49 32.65 2.73
N PHE A 303 16.48 31.84 3.79
CA PHE A 303 17.00 30.48 3.77
C PHE A 303 15.88 29.47 3.97
N TYR A 304 16.00 28.36 3.25
CA TYR A 304 15.00 27.31 3.18
C TYR A 304 15.64 25.94 3.31
N VAL A 305 14.91 25.02 3.93
CA VAL A 305 15.25 23.60 4.06
C VAL A 305 14.05 22.75 3.66
N ASP A 306 14.24 21.44 3.67
CA ASP A 306 13.23 20.45 3.26
C ASP A 306 11.82 20.75 3.84
N GLY A 307 10.78 20.49 3.06
CA GLY A 307 9.40 20.64 3.55
C GLY A 307 9.05 19.65 4.66
N GLY A 308 9.73 18.50 4.71
CA GLY A 308 9.52 17.42 5.65
C GLY A 308 9.70 17.81 7.11
N TYR A 309 10.44 18.89 7.41
CA TYR A 309 10.53 19.43 8.78
C TYR A 309 9.19 19.96 9.31
N ARG A 310 8.22 20.25 8.43
CA ARG A 310 6.91 20.80 8.81
C ARG A 310 5.74 19.99 8.28
N ASN A 311 5.82 19.53 7.05
CA ASN A 311 4.74 18.83 6.36
C ASN A 311 5.29 17.91 5.27
N ASN A 312 5.59 16.67 5.66
CA ASN A 312 6.13 15.65 4.77
C ASN A 312 5.06 15.09 3.81
N LEU A 313 3.79 15.10 4.21
CA LEU A 313 2.65 14.64 3.42
C LEU A 313 1.63 15.80 3.26
N PRO A 314 1.75 16.63 2.20
CA PRO A 314 0.97 17.87 2.01
C PRO A 314 -0.52 17.66 1.64
N VAL A 315 -1.19 16.71 2.28
CA VAL A 315 -2.60 16.35 2.02
C VAL A 315 -3.55 17.52 2.30
N ASP A 316 -3.25 18.34 3.31
CA ASP A 316 -4.06 19.51 3.66
C ASP A 316 -4.09 20.57 2.55
N ILE A 317 -3.06 20.62 1.70
CA ILE A 317 -2.99 21.53 0.55
C ILE A 317 -3.85 20.99 -0.59
N ALA A 318 -3.77 19.68 -0.87
CA ALA A 318 -4.61 19.03 -1.89
C ALA A 318 -6.11 19.16 -1.54
N LEU A 319 -6.48 19.00 -0.27
CA LEU A 319 -7.86 19.10 0.22
C LEU A 319 -8.46 20.52 0.13
N GLN A 320 -7.65 21.55 -0.16
CA GLN A 320 -8.16 22.90 -0.43
C GLN A 320 -8.62 23.09 -1.88
N LYS A 321 -8.38 22.10 -2.75
CA LYS A 321 -8.79 22.10 -4.15
C LYS A 321 -10.10 21.31 -4.34
N PRO A 322 -10.86 21.56 -5.42
CA PRO A 322 -12.13 20.88 -5.67
C PRO A 322 -11.92 19.43 -6.16
N ILE A 323 -11.38 18.58 -5.30
CA ILE A 323 -11.11 17.16 -5.58
C ILE A 323 -12.23 16.26 -5.06
N THR A 324 -12.45 15.12 -5.72
CA THR A 324 -13.40 14.08 -5.28
C THR A 324 -12.70 12.90 -4.62
N GLU A 325 -11.42 12.72 -4.92
CA GLU A 325 -10.56 11.72 -4.30
C GLU A 325 -9.12 12.20 -4.23
N VAL A 326 -8.39 11.69 -3.25
CA VAL A 326 -6.96 11.94 -3.06
C VAL A 326 -6.19 10.63 -3.04
N ILE A 327 -5.16 10.54 -3.88
CA ILE A 327 -4.16 9.48 -3.85
C ILE A 327 -2.98 10.00 -3.05
N ILE A 328 -2.64 9.31 -1.96
CA ILE A 328 -1.53 9.67 -1.08
C ILE A 328 -0.45 8.60 -1.25
N VAL A 329 0.72 9.00 -1.72
CA VAL A 329 1.89 8.12 -1.88
C VAL A 329 2.89 8.45 -0.79
N ASP A 330 2.94 7.62 0.25
CA ASP A 330 3.85 7.79 1.37
C ASP A 330 4.97 6.75 1.29
N VAL A 331 6.20 7.26 1.14
CA VAL A 331 7.44 6.48 1.08
C VAL A 331 8.17 6.45 2.44
N HIS A 332 7.48 6.87 3.50
CA HIS A 332 7.95 6.91 4.88
C HIS A 332 9.27 7.68 5.06
N GLY A 333 9.37 8.87 4.45
CA GLY A 333 10.49 9.78 4.69
C GLY A 333 10.57 10.29 6.12
N PRO A 334 11.75 10.69 6.61
CA PRO A 334 11.88 11.33 7.91
C PRO A 334 11.24 12.72 7.86
N GLY A 335 10.25 12.97 8.71
CA GLY A 335 9.58 14.26 8.75
C GLY A 335 8.36 14.28 9.66
N LEU A 336 7.67 15.41 9.67
CA LEU A 336 6.41 15.59 10.37
C LEU A 336 5.25 15.50 9.37
N ASP A 337 4.38 14.52 9.58
CA ASP A 337 3.10 14.46 8.86
C ASP A 337 2.10 15.37 9.55
N LYS A 338 1.68 16.42 8.84
CA LYS A 338 0.70 17.37 9.34
C LYS A 338 -0.66 16.70 9.45
N LYS A 339 -1.29 16.81 10.62
CA LYS A 339 -2.64 16.26 10.81
C LYS A 339 -3.64 17.00 9.92
N TYR A 340 -4.44 16.24 9.18
CA TYR A 340 -5.56 16.74 8.39
C TYR A 340 -6.85 16.05 8.78
N ARG A 341 -7.98 16.63 8.35
CA ARG A 341 -9.30 16.03 8.48
C ARG A 341 -9.85 15.81 7.09
N LEU A 342 -9.94 14.54 6.69
CA LEU A 342 -10.58 14.16 5.44
C LEU A 342 -12.09 14.50 5.50
N PRO A 343 -12.62 15.31 4.57
CA PRO A 343 -14.06 15.49 4.39
C PRO A 343 -14.73 14.14 4.11
N ASN A 344 -15.98 13.96 4.53
CA ASN A 344 -16.63 12.65 4.38
C ASN A 344 -16.86 12.32 2.91
N GLU A 345 -16.97 13.33 2.04
CA GLU A 345 -17.31 13.25 0.62
C GLU A 345 -16.10 12.94 -0.27
N ILE A 346 -14.88 13.02 0.28
CA ILE A 346 -13.63 12.78 -0.46
C ILE A 346 -13.14 11.36 -0.16
N ALA A 347 -12.89 10.59 -1.21
CA ALA A 347 -12.28 9.28 -1.08
C ALA A 347 -10.77 9.40 -0.91
N GLU A 348 -10.18 8.57 -0.05
CA GLU A 348 -8.73 8.52 0.18
C GLU A 348 -8.19 7.16 -0.24
N LEU A 349 -7.20 7.16 -1.12
CA LEU A 349 -6.40 5.99 -1.49
C LEU A 349 -4.96 6.21 -0.98
N SER A 350 -4.61 5.56 0.12
CA SER A 350 -3.25 5.59 0.66
C SER A 350 -2.42 4.42 0.10
N LEU A 351 -1.28 4.75 -0.51
CA LEU A 351 -0.31 3.82 -1.07
C LEU A 351 0.95 3.88 -0.21
N VAL A 352 1.14 2.79 0.53
CA VAL A 352 2.21 2.60 1.50
C VAL A 352 2.76 1.19 1.34
N SER A 353 4.07 1.08 1.18
CA SER A 353 4.74 -0.21 1.04
C SER A 353 4.90 -0.90 2.40
N PRO A 354 4.52 -2.19 2.53
CA PRO A 354 4.89 -3.02 3.67
C PRO A 354 6.36 -3.51 3.59
N TRP A 355 7.04 -3.24 2.48
CA TRP A 355 8.46 -3.51 2.27
C TRP A 355 9.27 -2.26 2.57
N SER A 356 10.46 -2.43 3.14
CA SER A 356 11.40 -1.33 3.19
C SER A 356 11.78 -0.91 1.77
N LEU A 357 11.87 0.40 1.57
CA LEU A 357 12.28 1.01 0.30
C LEU A 357 13.79 1.32 0.27
N GLY A 358 14.53 0.90 1.30
CA GLY A 358 15.97 1.12 1.46
C GLY A 358 16.32 2.41 2.20
N ASP A 359 17.59 2.81 2.09
CA ASP A 359 18.13 3.98 2.77
C ASP A 359 17.70 5.30 2.12
N LEU A 360 17.61 6.37 2.93
CA LEU A 360 17.12 7.67 2.49
C LEU A 360 18.04 8.38 1.49
N LEU A 361 19.35 8.28 1.71
CA LEU A 361 20.37 9.07 0.99
C LEU A 361 21.28 8.21 0.10
N LEU A 362 21.07 6.90 0.07
CA LEU A 362 21.81 5.98 -0.77
C LEU A 362 20.98 5.72 -2.03
N PHE A 363 21.36 6.39 -3.11
CA PHE A 363 20.75 6.20 -4.42
C PHE A 363 21.53 5.12 -5.17
N GLN A 364 20.81 4.07 -5.58
CA GLN A 364 21.31 2.94 -6.34
C GLN A 364 20.28 2.58 -7.41
N SER A 365 20.72 2.46 -8.65
CA SER A 365 19.89 2.10 -9.82
C SER A 365 19.13 0.78 -9.64
N ALA A 366 19.81 -0.26 -9.16
CA ALA A 366 19.20 -1.58 -8.92
C ALA A 366 18.06 -1.53 -7.90
N ARG A 367 18.27 -0.82 -6.78
CA ARG A 367 17.24 -0.65 -5.74
C ARG A 367 16.09 0.25 -6.22
N SER A 368 16.40 1.29 -6.99
CA SER A 368 15.39 2.17 -7.59
C SER A 368 14.46 1.38 -8.52
N SER A 369 15.01 0.47 -9.33
CA SER A 369 14.24 -0.41 -10.21
C SER A 369 13.29 -1.32 -9.42
N GLU A 370 13.75 -1.95 -8.34
CA GLU A 370 12.90 -2.76 -7.45
C GLU A 370 11.75 -1.92 -6.84
N ASN A 371 12.06 -0.71 -6.38
CA ASN A 371 11.07 0.19 -5.79
C ASN A 371 10.02 0.63 -6.81
N ILE A 372 10.41 0.88 -8.06
CA ILE A 372 9.49 1.18 -9.17
C ILE A 372 8.54 -0.01 -9.40
N ASP A 373 9.06 -1.23 -9.48
CA ASP A 373 8.22 -2.41 -9.68
C ASP A 373 7.27 -2.65 -8.49
N LEU A 374 7.74 -2.42 -7.25
CA LEU A 374 6.90 -2.45 -6.06
C LEU A 374 5.76 -1.43 -6.15
N GLY A 375 6.06 -0.16 -6.43
CA GLY A 375 5.05 0.90 -6.56
C GLY A 375 3.99 0.58 -7.61
N TYR A 376 4.42 0.00 -8.73
CA TYR A 376 3.52 -0.44 -9.79
C TYR A 376 2.57 -1.57 -9.35
N LEU A 377 3.14 -2.66 -8.80
CA LEU A 377 2.37 -3.84 -8.41
C LEU A 377 1.44 -3.55 -7.22
N GLU A 378 1.90 -2.75 -6.25
CA GLU A 378 1.08 -2.36 -5.11
C GLU A 378 -0.08 -1.45 -5.51
N THR A 379 0.14 -0.54 -6.45
CA THR A 379 -0.93 0.29 -7.00
C THR A 379 -1.95 -0.57 -7.74
N LYS A 380 -1.52 -1.54 -8.58
CA LYS A 380 -2.43 -2.49 -9.23
C LYS A 380 -3.26 -3.31 -8.23
N ARG A 381 -2.63 -3.75 -7.13
CA ARG A 381 -3.34 -4.41 -6.03
C ARG A 381 -4.32 -3.47 -5.34
N ALA A 382 -3.93 -2.23 -5.09
CA ALA A 382 -4.77 -1.22 -4.46
C ALA A 382 -5.99 -0.87 -5.33
N LEU A 383 -5.85 -0.89 -6.65
CA LEU A 383 -6.94 -0.73 -7.62
C LEU A 383 -7.78 -2.02 -7.83
N GLY A 384 -7.36 -3.14 -7.24
CA GLY A 384 -8.12 -4.40 -7.23
C GLY A 384 -7.88 -5.32 -8.44
N GLU A 385 -6.77 -5.13 -9.17
CA GLU A 385 -6.34 -6.03 -10.25
C GLU A 385 -5.57 -7.25 -9.72
N LEU A 386 -4.84 -7.05 -8.62
CA LEU A 386 -4.04 -8.07 -7.96
C LEU A 386 -4.59 -8.32 -6.56
N GLN A 387 -4.27 -9.48 -6.00
CA GLN A 387 -4.55 -9.86 -4.61
C GLN A 387 -3.28 -10.34 -3.91
N GLY A 388 -3.37 -10.52 -2.59
CA GLY A 388 -2.22 -10.80 -1.71
C GLY A 388 -2.00 -9.68 -0.70
N TYR A 389 -1.13 -9.91 0.27
CA TYR A 389 -0.79 -8.92 1.29
C TYR A 389 0.62 -8.35 1.10
N ARG A 390 1.65 -9.22 1.03
CA ARG A 390 3.03 -8.83 0.71
C ARG A 390 3.46 -9.17 -0.71
N TYR A 391 2.83 -10.19 -1.30
CA TYR A 391 3.14 -10.69 -2.63
C TYR A 391 1.93 -10.53 -3.55
N PHE A 392 2.16 -10.67 -4.86
CA PHE A 392 1.15 -10.36 -5.86
C PHE A 392 0.69 -11.60 -6.61
N PHE A 393 -0.62 -11.79 -6.64
CA PHE A 393 -1.29 -12.85 -7.38
C PHE A 393 -2.41 -12.27 -8.22
N SER A 394 -2.72 -12.92 -9.35
CA SER A 394 -3.90 -12.57 -10.15
C SER A 394 -5.17 -12.67 -9.31
N ARG A 395 -6.11 -11.73 -9.50
CA ARG A 395 -7.39 -11.67 -8.77
C ARG A 395 -8.21 -12.97 -8.79
N ASN A 396 -8.04 -13.81 -9.80
CA ASN A 396 -8.84 -15.02 -10.01
C ASN A 396 -8.36 -16.25 -9.22
N VAL A 397 -7.23 -16.14 -8.51
CA VAL A 397 -6.73 -17.26 -7.70
C VAL A 397 -7.65 -17.52 -6.51
N ASP A 398 -8.10 -18.77 -6.37
CA ASP A 398 -8.98 -19.21 -5.26
C ASP A 398 -8.15 -19.79 -4.10
N PHE A 399 -7.69 -18.90 -3.22
CA PHE A 399 -6.99 -19.29 -1.99
C PHE A 399 -7.92 -19.97 -0.96
N GLU A 400 -9.23 -19.81 -1.06
CA GLU A 400 -10.18 -20.48 -0.16
C GLU A 400 -10.20 -21.99 -0.43
N ARG A 401 -10.17 -22.38 -1.70
CA ARG A 401 -10.04 -23.79 -2.12
C ARG A 401 -8.75 -24.42 -1.59
N ILE A 402 -7.62 -23.73 -1.76
CA ILE A 402 -6.31 -24.18 -1.25
C ILE A 402 -6.37 -24.37 0.27
N THR A 403 -6.86 -23.35 0.98
CA THR A 403 -6.96 -23.37 2.44
C THR A 403 -7.89 -24.47 2.93
N LYS A 404 -9.04 -24.68 2.27
CA LYS A 404 -9.98 -25.76 2.62
C LYS A 404 -9.32 -27.14 2.53
N LYS A 405 -8.47 -27.38 1.53
CA LYS A 405 -7.75 -28.64 1.37
C LYS A 405 -6.66 -28.79 2.44
N PHE A 406 -5.89 -27.74 2.69
CA PHE A 406 -4.93 -27.72 3.80
C PHE A 406 -5.61 -27.99 5.15
N LEU A 407 -6.75 -27.38 5.45
CA LEU A 407 -7.47 -27.61 6.71
C LEU A 407 -7.98 -29.06 6.86
N ARG A 408 -8.21 -29.79 5.76
CA ARG A 408 -8.52 -31.24 5.84
C ARG A 408 -7.26 -32.03 6.20
N TYR A 409 -6.13 -31.73 5.56
CA TYR A 409 -4.84 -32.32 5.86
C TYR A 409 -4.39 -32.02 7.30
N LEU A 410 -4.58 -30.79 7.76
CA LEU A 410 -4.23 -30.37 9.12
C LEU A 410 -4.97 -31.20 10.18
N LYS A 411 -6.25 -31.54 9.95
CA LYS A 411 -7.04 -32.38 10.86
C LYS A 411 -6.56 -33.83 10.95
N THR A 412 -5.88 -34.34 9.93
CA THR A 412 -5.29 -35.69 9.99
C THR A 412 -3.97 -35.70 10.77
N GLU A 413 -3.32 -34.55 10.92
CA GLU A 413 -2.03 -34.41 11.61
C GLU A 413 -2.18 -33.91 13.06
N ILE A 414 -3.12 -32.98 13.34
CA ILE A 414 -3.35 -32.40 14.67
C ILE A 414 -4.84 -32.10 14.97
N ALA A 415 -5.24 -32.27 16.23
CA ALA A 415 -6.55 -31.86 16.72
C ALA A 415 -6.59 -30.34 17.02
N VAL A 416 -7.03 -29.55 16.04
CA VAL A 416 -7.07 -28.08 16.13
C VAL A 416 -8.20 -27.60 17.03
N ASN A 417 -7.87 -26.83 18.07
CA ASN A 417 -8.85 -26.10 18.87
C ASN A 417 -9.26 -24.80 18.17
N ARG A 418 -10.48 -24.78 17.62
CA ARG A 418 -11.00 -23.63 16.87
C ARG A 418 -11.23 -22.38 17.74
N ALA A 419 -11.46 -22.54 19.04
CA ALA A 419 -11.73 -21.42 19.94
C ALA A 419 -10.47 -20.60 20.24
N THR A 420 -9.29 -21.24 20.25
CA THR A 420 -8.01 -20.57 20.54
C THR A 420 -7.24 -20.15 19.29
N LEU A 421 -7.52 -20.77 18.14
CA LEU A 421 -6.78 -20.53 16.90
C LEU A 421 -6.83 -19.08 16.43
N TYR A 422 -8.03 -18.46 16.42
CA TYR A 422 -8.18 -17.09 15.91
C TYR A 422 -7.43 -16.04 16.75
N PRO A 423 -7.53 -16.04 18.09
CA PRO A 423 -6.68 -15.20 18.95
C PRO A 423 -5.18 -15.38 18.71
N GLU A 424 -4.72 -16.61 18.52
CA GLU A 424 -3.29 -16.90 18.29
C GLU A 424 -2.80 -16.42 16.93
N LEU A 425 -3.58 -16.62 15.86
CA LEU A 425 -3.27 -16.09 14.53
C LEU A 425 -3.20 -14.57 14.55
N LYS A 426 -4.18 -13.91 15.17
CA LYS A 426 -4.20 -12.46 15.32
C LYS A 426 -2.97 -11.95 16.06
N LYS A 427 -2.59 -12.62 17.15
CA LYS A 427 -1.39 -12.27 17.93
C LYS A 427 -0.11 -12.45 17.12
N PHE A 428 0.00 -13.54 16.36
CA PHE A 428 1.21 -13.87 15.61
C PHE A 428 1.43 -12.94 14.42
N PHE A 429 0.41 -12.73 13.59
CA PHE A 429 0.52 -11.88 12.41
C PHE A 429 0.33 -10.39 12.70
N GLN A 430 -0.05 -10.03 13.93
CA GLN A 430 -0.45 -8.68 14.34
C GLN A 430 -1.59 -8.09 13.49
N GLN A 431 -2.34 -8.95 12.79
CA GLN A 431 -3.46 -8.58 11.93
C GLN A 431 -4.53 -9.66 11.93
N ASN A 432 -5.77 -9.27 11.60
CA ASN A 432 -6.86 -10.23 11.45
C ASN A 432 -6.77 -10.91 10.09
N ILE A 433 -6.40 -12.20 10.11
CA ILE A 433 -6.38 -13.05 8.92
C ILE A 433 -7.61 -13.94 8.93
N PRO A 434 -8.47 -13.86 7.90
CA PRO A 434 -9.58 -14.79 7.73
C PRO A 434 -9.06 -16.23 7.66
N ILE A 435 -9.76 -17.17 8.28
CA ILE A 435 -9.33 -18.57 8.31
C ILE A 435 -9.27 -19.14 6.89
N GLU A 436 -10.13 -18.65 5.99
CA GLU A 436 -10.21 -19.00 4.59
C GLU A 436 -8.97 -18.57 3.77
N LEU A 437 -8.16 -17.64 4.28
CA LEU A 437 -6.91 -17.18 3.67
C LEU A 437 -5.65 -17.68 4.39
N LEU A 438 -5.80 -18.63 5.31
CA LEU A 438 -4.67 -19.11 6.13
C LEU A 438 -3.51 -19.63 5.29
N SER A 439 -3.78 -20.37 4.20
CA SER A 439 -2.70 -20.86 3.33
C SER A 439 -1.98 -19.73 2.60
N LEU A 440 -2.69 -18.68 2.15
CA LEU A 440 -2.06 -17.49 1.57
C LEU A 440 -1.13 -16.82 2.59
N ALA A 441 -1.62 -16.59 3.80
CA ALA A 441 -0.82 -15.99 4.87
C ALA A 441 0.43 -16.81 5.19
N PHE A 442 0.31 -18.13 5.23
CA PHE A 442 1.46 -19.02 5.45
C PHE A 442 2.44 -19.00 4.28
N MET A 443 1.96 -19.03 3.04
CA MET A 443 2.82 -18.94 1.86
C MET A 443 3.60 -17.62 1.83
N GLU A 444 2.93 -16.49 2.04
CA GLU A 444 3.60 -15.19 2.08
C GLU A 444 4.56 -15.05 3.27
N PHE A 445 4.22 -15.64 4.43
CA PHE A 445 5.12 -15.72 5.57
C PHE A 445 6.38 -16.50 5.21
N PHE A 446 6.24 -17.69 4.60
CA PHE A 446 7.37 -18.50 4.17
C PHE A 446 8.21 -17.82 3.08
N ALA A 447 7.56 -17.13 2.13
CA ALA A 447 8.26 -16.42 1.08
C ALA A 447 9.05 -15.22 1.60
N TYR A 448 8.44 -14.42 2.48
CA TYR A 448 9.11 -13.32 3.17
C TYR A 448 10.33 -13.86 3.92
N TRP A 449 10.12 -14.96 4.64
CA TRP A 449 11.15 -15.61 5.43
C TRP A 449 12.38 -16.04 4.62
N VAL A 450 12.17 -16.67 3.47
CA VAL A 450 13.26 -17.17 2.63
C VAL A 450 13.70 -16.15 1.58
N ASN A 451 13.41 -14.86 1.81
CA ASN A 451 13.82 -13.73 0.98
C ASN A 451 13.43 -13.90 -0.51
N VAL A 452 12.21 -14.38 -0.77
CA VAL A 452 11.64 -14.40 -2.12
C VAL A 452 11.37 -12.97 -2.56
N SER A 453 11.91 -12.58 -3.72
CA SER A 453 11.69 -11.26 -4.30
C SER A 453 10.18 -10.97 -4.54
N PRO A 454 9.66 -9.80 -4.09
CA PRO A 454 8.25 -9.45 -4.25
C PRO A 454 7.90 -8.80 -5.59
N VAL A 455 8.88 -8.38 -6.40
CA VAL A 455 8.67 -7.56 -7.62
C VAL A 455 8.19 -8.36 -8.84
N ARG A 456 7.30 -9.33 -8.64
CA ARG A 456 6.63 -10.04 -9.72
C ARG A 456 5.27 -10.58 -9.31
N VAL A 457 4.43 -10.85 -10.30
CA VAL A 457 3.17 -11.58 -10.11
C VAL A 457 3.46 -13.07 -10.17
N PHE A 458 2.98 -13.82 -9.18
CA PHE A 458 3.18 -15.26 -9.10
C PHE A 458 1.88 -16.02 -9.39
N THR A 459 2.02 -17.21 -10.00
CA THR A 459 1.02 -18.27 -9.81
C THR A 459 1.27 -18.98 -8.47
N PRO A 460 0.25 -19.57 -7.83
CA PRO A 460 0.45 -20.32 -6.58
C PRO A 460 1.50 -21.44 -6.70
N GLN A 461 1.55 -22.11 -7.86
CA GLN A 461 2.52 -23.17 -8.12
C GLN A 461 3.95 -22.62 -8.15
N GLU A 462 4.21 -21.61 -8.99
CA GLU A 462 5.54 -20.99 -9.08
C GLU A 462 5.99 -20.42 -7.73
N PHE A 463 5.07 -19.87 -6.94
CA PHE A 463 5.36 -19.34 -5.62
C PHE A 463 5.84 -20.42 -4.67
N ILE A 464 5.13 -21.55 -4.59
CA ILE A 464 5.51 -22.69 -3.75
C ILE A 464 6.83 -23.29 -4.20
N GLU A 465 7.04 -23.48 -5.51
CA GLU A 465 8.30 -23.98 -6.04
C GLU A 465 9.47 -23.05 -5.70
N THR A 466 9.25 -21.73 -5.78
CA THR A 466 10.27 -20.73 -5.41
C THR A 466 10.60 -20.80 -3.93
N ILE A 467 9.59 -20.87 -3.06
CA ILE A 467 9.76 -21.01 -1.61
C ILE A 467 10.57 -22.27 -1.29
N LEU A 468 10.16 -23.43 -1.82
CA LEU A 468 10.81 -24.71 -1.53
C LEU A 468 12.26 -24.76 -2.03
N ARG A 469 12.55 -24.20 -3.20
CA ARG A 469 13.92 -24.10 -3.71
C ARG A 469 14.81 -23.25 -2.80
N GLN A 470 14.30 -22.12 -2.29
CA GLN A 470 15.07 -21.27 -1.38
C GLN A 470 15.33 -21.92 -0.02
N PHE A 471 14.42 -22.76 0.47
CA PHE A 471 14.65 -23.58 1.68
C PHE A 471 15.81 -24.57 1.55
N GLU A 472 16.21 -24.95 0.33
CA GLU A 472 17.31 -25.88 0.07
C GLU A 472 18.64 -25.16 -0.18
N MET A 473 18.62 -23.83 -0.35
CA MET A 473 19.80 -23.01 -0.54
C MET A 473 20.29 -22.43 0.80
N PRO A 474 21.61 -22.21 0.98
CA PRO A 474 22.09 -21.44 2.13
C PRO A 474 21.50 -20.03 2.08
N ILE A 475 21.05 -19.51 3.23
CA ILE A 475 20.49 -18.16 3.35
C ILE A 475 21.50 -17.17 2.78
N LYS A 476 21.17 -16.53 1.67
CA LYS A 476 21.94 -15.42 1.11
C LYS A 476 21.37 -14.13 1.67
N LEU A 477 22.21 -13.32 2.32
CA LEU A 477 21.90 -11.90 2.53
C LEU A 477 21.75 -11.27 1.15
N ASN A 478 20.64 -10.57 0.93
CA ASN A 478 20.44 -9.84 -0.31
C ASN A 478 21.36 -8.61 -0.30
N ALA A 479 22.24 -8.48 -1.30
CA ALA A 479 23.23 -7.41 -1.37
C ALA A 479 22.60 -6.00 -1.45
N ASN A 480 21.32 -5.93 -1.86
CA ASN A 480 20.56 -4.69 -1.99
C ASN A 480 19.84 -4.25 -0.70
N PHE A 481 19.99 -4.98 0.41
CA PHE A 481 19.38 -4.62 1.69
C PHE A 481 20.23 -3.59 2.43
N SER A 482 19.55 -2.58 2.96
CA SER A 482 20.12 -1.62 3.92
C SER A 482 20.66 -2.35 5.15
N VAL A 483 21.58 -1.69 5.83
CA VAL A 483 22.19 -2.18 7.07
C VAL A 483 21.14 -2.55 8.13
N GLN A 484 20.06 -1.77 8.22
CA GLN A 484 18.98 -2.05 9.15
C GLN A 484 18.23 -3.35 8.79
N GLU A 485 17.92 -3.54 7.50
CA GLU A 485 17.25 -4.75 7.02
C GLU A 485 18.10 -6.00 7.27
N GLN A 486 19.43 -5.91 7.11
CA GLN A 486 20.34 -7.02 7.39
C GLN A 486 20.35 -7.42 8.88
N ILE A 487 20.22 -6.45 9.79
CA ILE A 487 20.11 -6.72 11.25
C ILE A 487 18.77 -7.36 11.58
N GLU A 488 17.68 -6.85 11.01
CA GLU A 488 16.34 -7.40 11.21
C GLU A 488 16.29 -8.85 10.70
N ASP A 489 16.81 -9.13 9.51
CA ASP A 489 16.94 -10.49 8.96
C ASP A 489 17.77 -11.40 9.88
N PHE A 490 18.90 -10.93 10.40
CA PHE A 490 19.71 -11.71 11.34
C PHE A 490 18.96 -12.05 12.63
N ILE A 491 18.27 -11.09 13.24
CA ILE A 491 17.50 -11.30 14.48
C ILE A 491 16.34 -12.27 14.25
N GLU A 492 15.64 -12.15 13.11
CA GLU A 492 14.48 -12.98 12.79
C GLU A 492 14.87 -14.41 12.37
N ASN A 493 15.99 -14.58 11.66
CA ASN A 493 16.33 -15.83 10.98
C ASN A 493 17.45 -16.64 11.65
N HIS A 494 18.34 -16.01 12.43
CA HIS A 494 19.53 -16.66 13.00
C HIS A 494 19.51 -16.78 14.53
N ASN A 495 18.48 -16.25 15.19
CA ASN A 495 18.29 -16.41 16.64
C ASN A 495 17.80 -17.83 16.99
N ILE A 496 18.42 -18.50 17.96
CA ILE A 496 18.05 -19.86 18.42
C ILE A 496 16.61 -19.92 18.98
N PHE A 497 16.09 -18.79 19.47
CA PHE A 497 14.72 -18.66 19.96
C PHE A 497 13.72 -18.23 18.86
N SER A 498 14.18 -18.02 17.63
CA SER A 498 13.34 -17.62 16.52
C SER A 498 12.25 -18.66 16.22
N THR A 499 11.16 -18.18 15.61
CA THR A 499 10.14 -19.04 15.02
C THR A 499 10.75 -20.01 13.99
N TYR A 500 11.90 -19.67 13.39
CA TYR A 500 12.61 -20.48 12.39
C TYR A 500 13.09 -21.78 12.93
N TYR A 501 13.88 -21.68 13.99
CA TYR A 501 14.44 -22.84 14.61
C TYR A 501 13.34 -23.77 15.15
N GLN A 502 12.26 -23.19 15.71
CA GLN A 502 11.10 -23.95 16.16
C GLN A 502 10.38 -24.70 15.03
N VAL A 503 10.12 -24.03 13.90
CA VAL A 503 9.46 -24.65 12.74
C VAL A 503 10.32 -25.77 12.17
N LEU A 504 11.63 -25.56 11.99
CA LEU A 504 12.54 -26.57 11.46
C LEU A 504 12.68 -27.79 12.38
N GLN A 505 12.81 -27.56 13.69
CA GLN A 505 12.85 -28.66 14.66
C GLN A 505 11.57 -29.48 14.61
N ILE A 506 10.40 -28.84 14.61
CA ILE A 506 9.11 -29.55 14.53
C ILE A 506 8.98 -30.31 13.21
N TYR A 507 9.41 -29.70 12.11
CA TYR A 507 9.37 -30.30 10.78
C TYR A 507 10.23 -31.57 10.65
N GLN A 508 11.39 -31.61 11.31
CA GLN A 508 12.33 -32.75 11.27
C GLN A 508 11.95 -33.92 12.19
N LEU A 509 11.02 -33.73 13.12
CA LEU A 509 10.67 -34.75 14.12
C LEU A 509 9.76 -35.86 13.56
N GLN A 510 10.00 -37.09 14.02
CA GLN A 510 9.10 -38.24 13.82
C GLN A 510 8.28 -38.48 15.08
N GLY A 511 6.95 -38.25 15.04
CA GLY A 511 6.06 -38.50 16.18
C GLY A 511 4.80 -37.63 16.21
N SER A 512 4.05 -37.67 17.32
CA SER A 512 2.81 -36.89 17.50
C SER A 512 3.10 -35.39 17.64
N LEU A 513 2.55 -34.60 16.72
CA LEU A 513 2.64 -33.13 16.71
C LEU A 513 1.72 -32.46 17.75
N GLU A 514 0.87 -33.24 18.42
CA GLU A 514 -0.17 -32.73 19.31
C GLU A 514 0.41 -32.05 20.56
N LYS A 515 1.53 -32.57 21.08
CA LYS A 515 2.26 -31.95 22.20
C LYS A 515 2.86 -30.60 21.82
N PHE A 516 3.35 -30.47 20.59
CA PHE A 516 3.90 -29.22 20.07
C PHE A 516 2.80 -28.21 19.82
N TYR A 517 1.67 -28.61 19.24
CA TYR A 517 0.54 -27.71 19.02
C TYR A 517 0.03 -27.07 20.32
N ARG A 518 -0.03 -27.83 21.43
CA ARG A 518 -0.42 -27.29 22.75
C ARG A 518 0.52 -26.21 23.28
N ARG A 519 1.80 -26.24 22.91
CA ARG A 519 2.84 -25.30 23.38
C ARG A 519 3.10 -24.17 22.39
N TRP A 520 3.12 -24.49 21.10
CA TRP A 520 3.49 -23.65 19.96
C TRP A 520 2.54 -23.91 18.78
N PRO A 521 1.30 -23.43 18.85
CA PRO A 521 0.27 -23.76 17.88
C PRO A 521 0.60 -23.25 16.47
N ILE A 522 1.00 -21.99 16.33
CA ILE A 522 1.33 -21.40 15.02
C ILE A 522 2.61 -22.02 14.41
N PRO A 523 3.74 -22.15 15.14
CA PRO A 523 4.92 -22.85 14.60
C PRO A 523 4.62 -24.29 14.17
N THR A 524 3.80 -25.02 14.93
CA THR A 524 3.38 -26.38 14.56
C THR A 524 2.58 -26.39 13.27
N MET A 525 1.63 -25.45 13.11
CA MET A 525 0.83 -25.34 11.89
C MET A 525 1.66 -24.95 10.67
N LEU A 526 2.64 -24.06 10.83
CA LEU A 526 3.60 -23.70 9.79
C LEU A 526 4.43 -24.93 9.36
N ALA A 527 4.94 -25.72 10.31
CA ALA A 527 5.68 -26.94 10.00
C ALA A 527 4.82 -27.97 9.24
N VAL A 528 3.55 -28.16 9.65
CA VAL A 528 2.60 -29.03 8.92
C VAL A 528 2.30 -28.47 7.52
N PHE A 529 2.19 -27.15 7.37
CA PHE A 529 1.98 -26.53 6.07
C PHE A 529 3.20 -26.71 5.15
N LEU A 530 4.42 -26.60 5.67
CA LEU A 530 5.64 -26.87 4.92
C LEU A 530 5.70 -28.33 4.45
N LYS A 531 5.32 -29.29 5.30
CA LYS A 531 5.15 -30.71 4.92
C LYS A 531 4.09 -30.90 3.83
N TYR A 532 2.96 -30.18 3.93
CA TYR A 532 1.89 -30.21 2.94
C TYR A 532 2.36 -29.68 1.56
N MET A 533 3.12 -28.59 1.54
CA MET A 533 3.73 -28.04 0.31
C MET A 533 4.71 -29.03 -0.32
N ARG A 534 5.63 -29.59 0.47
CA ARG A 534 6.73 -30.45 -0.04
C ARG A 534 6.26 -31.80 -0.58
N ASN A 535 5.19 -32.35 -0.03
CA ASN A 535 4.60 -33.60 -0.50
C ASN A 535 3.82 -33.45 -1.83
N GLY A 536 3.81 -32.26 -2.45
CA GLY A 536 3.17 -32.02 -3.75
C GLY A 536 1.64 -32.04 -3.71
N TYR A 537 1.01 -32.17 -2.53
CA TYR A 537 -0.44 -32.19 -2.40
C TYR A 537 -1.08 -30.92 -2.96
N LEU A 538 -0.45 -29.77 -2.73
CA LEU A 538 -0.90 -28.46 -3.21
C LEU A 538 -0.87 -28.35 -4.75
N ILE A 539 0.13 -28.93 -5.40
CA ILE A 539 0.26 -28.94 -6.87
C ILE A 539 -0.79 -29.87 -7.48
N ASN A 540 -0.92 -31.09 -6.95
CA ASN A 540 -1.97 -32.04 -7.37
C ASN A 540 -3.39 -31.51 -7.12
N ASP A 541 -3.53 -30.63 -6.13
CA ASP A 541 -4.80 -30.03 -5.74
C ASP A 541 -5.24 -28.84 -6.59
N LEU A 542 -4.32 -28.17 -7.28
CA LEU A 542 -4.61 -27.12 -8.25
C LEU A 542 -5.18 -27.67 -9.56
N TYR A 543 -4.83 -28.91 -9.93
CA TYR A 543 -5.24 -29.55 -11.19
C TYR A 543 -6.37 -30.59 -11.06
N ASN A 544 -6.69 -31.06 -9.85
CA ASN A 544 -7.81 -32.00 -9.65
C ASN A 544 -9.11 -31.25 -9.36
N ASP A 545 -9.93 -31.10 -10.41
CA ASP A 545 -11.32 -30.60 -10.42
C ASP A 545 -12.38 -31.66 -10.05
N LYS A 546 -11.97 -32.78 -9.45
CA LYS A 546 -12.90 -33.84 -9.03
C LYS A 546 -13.42 -33.67 -7.62
#